data_AF-A0A074W764-F1
#
_entry.id   AF-A0A074W764-F1
#
_cell.length_a   1.000
_cell.length_b   1.000
_cell.length_c   1.000
_cell.angle_alpha   90.00
_cell.angle_beta   90.00
_cell.angle_gamma   90.00
#
_symmetry.space_group_name_H-M   'P 1'
#
loop_
_entity.id
_entity.type
_entity.pdbx_description
1 polymer ?
#
loop_
_entity_poly.entity_id
_entity_poly.type
_entity_poly.pdbx_seq_one_letter_code
_entity_poly.pdbx_strand_id
1 'polypeptide(L)'
;MTYTEVTPRHLVDERTCQRHLLNNQPALLHFRYQMVPWIESNDCKSIFGPAIMTLARDSKIVSECISVCVSMKDKSLDLPTATTAGLSMPPRLLERLVREDAFTSDVGSALLSIGSVFYTPPSEWANIVSVCEAHLPESVISSAGFELTPEPLKSLLRLQLKVDLAVCIVIDEPPSASLIIPSVDMVLNDIDDSLASYDRCLCCLALSLRLIHFEIIPMLSGFHESSLQPVGSHVSQWDRWFELWHRCMSWFQDRPRKMKPVLESSDEISHPEQPFPVDVYTSATSLQANLTMHISAVVLLSQKPRLTNATSTFQRLGSRSWHIQKMARMLVGNHFKEQWDPIVIAALLFSAKEMSHSSQQEALLPCFDEILNATKIPMAEEIANLRARWQSIQQDDPPSLSHGYH
;
A
#
# COMPACT_ATOMS: atom_id res chain seq x y z
N MET A 1 -12.14 -20.75 -61.89
CA MET A 1 -11.84 -19.34 -61.56
C MET A 1 -13.04 -18.86 -60.75
N THR A 2 -12.98 -18.53 -59.47
CA THR A 2 -11.88 -18.01 -58.64
C THR A 2 -12.09 -18.42 -57.18
N TYR A 3 -10.96 -18.65 -56.53
CA TYR A 3 -10.73 -18.83 -55.08
C TYR A 3 -10.91 -17.51 -54.31
N THR A 4 -10.79 -17.64 -52.97
CA THR A 4 -10.42 -16.67 -51.91
C THR A 4 -11.58 -16.06 -51.12
N GLU A 5 -11.55 -15.98 -49.78
CA GLU A 5 -10.53 -16.34 -48.79
C GLU A 5 -11.19 -16.43 -47.41
N VAL A 6 -11.07 -17.58 -46.76
CA VAL A 6 -11.35 -17.74 -45.33
C VAL A 6 -10.08 -17.31 -44.60
N THR A 7 -10.19 -16.28 -43.77
CA THR A 7 -9.12 -15.78 -42.91
C THR A 7 -8.68 -16.89 -41.94
N PRO A 8 -7.39 -17.28 -41.88
CA PRO A 8 -6.96 -18.31 -40.96
C PRO A 8 -6.83 -17.72 -39.55
N ARG A 9 -7.64 -18.22 -38.61
CA ARG A 9 -7.36 -18.09 -37.17
C ARG A 9 -6.00 -18.76 -36.91
N HIS A 10 -5.08 -18.03 -36.28
CA HIS A 10 -3.82 -18.55 -35.79
C HIS A 10 -4.04 -19.81 -34.93
N LEU A 11 -3.75 -20.98 -35.48
CA LEU A 11 -3.53 -22.21 -34.73
C LEU A 11 -2.19 -22.04 -34.02
N VAL A 12 -2.24 -21.61 -32.76
CA VAL A 12 -1.10 -21.72 -31.85
C VAL A 12 -0.73 -23.21 -31.77
N ASP A 13 0.51 -23.55 -32.14
CA ASP A 13 1.01 -24.92 -32.10
C ASP A 13 0.93 -25.48 -30.67
N GLU A 14 -0.05 -26.35 -30.42
CA GLU A 14 -0.34 -26.93 -29.10
C GLU A 14 0.90 -27.56 -28.47
N ARG A 15 1.81 -28.15 -29.27
CA ARG A 15 3.04 -28.77 -28.77
C ARG A 15 4.04 -27.75 -28.23
N THR A 16 4.09 -26.57 -28.83
CA THR A 16 4.94 -25.47 -28.39
C THR A 16 4.38 -24.81 -27.13
N CYS A 17 3.04 -24.65 -27.05
CA CYS A 17 2.36 -24.21 -25.82
C CYS A 17 2.61 -25.18 -24.65
N GLN A 18 2.47 -26.48 -24.88
CA GLN A 18 2.60 -27.52 -23.85
C GLN A 18 4.04 -27.65 -23.32
N ARG A 19 5.05 -27.56 -24.20
CA ARG A 19 6.47 -27.52 -23.79
C ARG A 19 6.83 -26.28 -22.98
N HIS A 20 6.28 -25.13 -23.36
CA HIS A 20 6.50 -23.88 -22.63
C HIS A 20 5.90 -23.92 -21.22
N LEU A 21 4.67 -24.42 -21.08
CA LEU A 21 4.02 -24.58 -19.77
C LEU A 21 4.82 -25.53 -18.87
N LEU A 22 5.36 -26.63 -19.41
CA LEU A 22 6.22 -27.55 -18.66
C LEU A 22 7.49 -26.87 -18.14
N ASN A 23 8.12 -26.01 -18.95
CA ASN A 23 9.34 -25.30 -18.54
C ASN A 23 9.07 -24.22 -17.48
N ASN A 24 7.91 -23.55 -17.53
CA ASN A 24 7.54 -22.48 -16.60
C ASN A 24 6.70 -22.95 -15.40
N GLN A 25 6.33 -24.24 -15.36
CA GLN A 25 5.46 -24.80 -14.33
C GLN A 25 5.93 -24.50 -12.89
N PRO A 26 7.23 -24.58 -12.54
CA PRO A 26 7.69 -24.24 -11.19
C PRO A 26 7.45 -22.78 -10.82
N ALA A 27 7.74 -21.85 -11.75
CA ALA A 27 7.54 -20.42 -11.53
C ALA A 27 6.05 -20.06 -11.41
N LEU A 28 5.23 -20.63 -12.28
CA LEU A 28 3.77 -20.48 -12.25
C LEU A 28 3.15 -20.98 -10.93
N LEU A 29 3.62 -22.13 -10.42
CA LEU A 29 3.19 -22.65 -9.12
C LEU A 29 3.66 -21.73 -7.98
N HIS A 30 4.92 -21.29 -8.01
CA HIS A 30 5.44 -20.38 -6.99
C HIS A 30 4.63 -19.08 -6.93
N PHE A 31 4.41 -18.46 -8.09
CA PHE A 31 3.61 -17.25 -8.21
C PHE A 31 2.20 -17.44 -7.65
N ARG A 32 1.50 -18.52 -8.07
CA ARG A 32 0.12 -18.79 -7.66
C ARG A 32 -0.05 -18.97 -6.15
N TYR A 33 0.91 -19.61 -5.49
CA TYR A 33 0.78 -19.98 -4.08
C TYR A 33 1.50 -19.05 -3.11
N GLN A 34 2.42 -18.21 -3.59
CA GLN A 34 3.21 -17.33 -2.72
C GLN A 34 2.93 -15.85 -2.96
N MET A 35 2.74 -15.42 -4.22
CA MET A 35 2.57 -14.01 -4.55
C MET A 35 1.10 -13.62 -4.70
N VAL A 36 0.30 -14.45 -5.38
CA VAL A 36 -1.14 -14.18 -5.61
C VAL A 36 -1.92 -13.90 -4.32
N PRO A 37 -1.78 -14.65 -3.21
CA PRO A 37 -2.51 -14.34 -1.97
C PRO A 37 -2.23 -12.94 -1.41
N TRP A 38 -1.05 -12.39 -1.68
CA TRP A 38 -0.67 -11.05 -1.27
C TRP A 38 -1.25 -9.98 -2.19
N ILE A 39 -1.30 -10.25 -3.49
CA ILE A 39 -1.93 -9.36 -4.48
C ILE A 39 -3.45 -9.28 -4.24
N GLU A 40 -4.07 -10.41 -3.92
CA GLU A 40 -5.49 -10.52 -3.57
C GLU A 40 -5.78 -10.07 -2.12
N SER A 41 -4.77 -9.55 -1.41
CA SER A 41 -4.97 -9.08 -0.04
C SER A 41 -6.13 -8.08 -0.01
N ASN A 42 -7.08 -8.36 0.89
CA ASN A 42 -8.23 -7.53 1.22
C ASN A 42 -9.46 -7.78 0.32
N ASP A 43 -9.35 -8.66 -0.70
CA ASP A 43 -10.45 -9.09 -1.55
C ASP A 43 -10.57 -10.63 -1.58
N CYS A 44 -11.36 -11.18 -0.67
CA CYS A 44 -11.61 -12.63 -0.62
C CYS A 44 -12.46 -13.15 -1.80
N LYS A 45 -13.04 -12.26 -2.61
CA LYS A 45 -13.84 -12.60 -3.80
C LYS A 45 -13.05 -12.37 -5.09
N SER A 46 -11.79 -11.97 -5.00
CA SER A 46 -10.97 -11.71 -6.18
C SER A 46 -10.86 -12.96 -7.06
N ILE A 47 -10.96 -12.73 -8.37
CA ILE A 47 -10.70 -13.74 -9.40
C ILE A 47 -9.34 -13.52 -10.08
N PHE A 48 -8.48 -12.68 -9.49
CA PHE A 48 -7.15 -12.36 -10.02
C PHE A 48 -6.33 -13.62 -10.29
N GLY A 49 -6.22 -14.53 -9.32
CA GLY A 49 -5.48 -15.78 -9.45
C GLY A 49 -5.93 -16.62 -10.65
N PRO A 50 -7.21 -17.00 -10.78
CA PRO A 50 -7.72 -17.65 -11.98
C PRO A 50 -7.49 -16.87 -13.28
N ALA A 51 -7.70 -15.54 -13.26
CA ALA A 51 -7.57 -14.68 -14.44
C ALA A 51 -6.13 -14.59 -14.94
N ILE A 52 -5.16 -14.31 -14.06
CA ILE A 52 -3.74 -14.21 -14.43
C ILE A 52 -3.16 -15.55 -14.89
N MET A 53 -3.60 -16.66 -14.29
CA MET A 53 -3.16 -18.00 -14.70
C MET A 53 -3.74 -18.40 -16.06
N THR A 54 -4.98 -18.00 -16.35
CA THR A 54 -5.60 -18.18 -17.67
C THR A 54 -4.85 -17.35 -18.71
N LEU A 55 -4.59 -16.07 -18.41
CA LEU A 55 -3.85 -15.19 -19.31
C LEU A 55 -2.42 -15.68 -19.54
N ALA A 56 -1.71 -16.17 -18.52
CA ALA A 56 -0.36 -16.72 -18.67
C ALA A 56 -0.32 -18.01 -19.49
N ARG A 57 -1.41 -18.81 -19.47
CA ARG A 57 -1.54 -19.98 -20.33
C ARG A 57 -1.67 -19.58 -21.80
N ASP A 58 -2.45 -18.53 -22.06
CA ASP A 58 -2.82 -18.12 -23.40
C ASP A 58 -1.79 -17.12 -24.00
N SER A 59 -1.04 -16.41 -23.16
CA SER A 59 0.00 -15.44 -23.52
C SER A 59 1.37 -15.86 -22.98
N LYS A 60 2.26 -16.20 -23.91
CA LYS A 60 3.65 -16.55 -23.60
C LYS A 60 4.37 -15.43 -22.86
N ILE A 61 4.12 -14.18 -23.25
CA ILE A 61 4.82 -13.03 -22.66
C ILE A 61 4.45 -12.83 -21.19
N VAL A 62 3.19 -13.05 -20.83
CA VAL A 62 2.73 -12.92 -19.43
C VAL A 62 3.33 -14.03 -18.58
N SER A 63 3.41 -15.25 -19.10
CA SER A 63 4.13 -16.32 -18.41
C SER A 63 5.61 -16.01 -18.22
N GLU A 64 6.27 -15.38 -19.20
CA GLU A 64 7.66 -14.93 -19.06
C GLU A 64 7.79 -13.81 -18.01
N CYS A 65 6.85 -12.85 -17.96
CA CYS A 65 6.79 -11.83 -16.90
C CYS A 65 6.65 -12.48 -15.52
N ILE A 66 5.77 -13.47 -15.34
CA ILE A 66 5.64 -14.21 -14.07
C ILE A 66 6.97 -14.88 -13.70
N SER A 67 7.65 -15.54 -14.65
CA SER A 67 8.95 -16.16 -14.40
C SER A 67 10.01 -15.13 -13.98
N VAL A 68 9.99 -13.92 -14.55
CA VAL A 68 10.87 -12.82 -14.13
C VAL A 68 10.55 -12.38 -12.71
N CYS A 69 9.28 -12.14 -12.37
CA CYS A 69 8.87 -11.75 -11.01
C CYS A 69 9.29 -12.78 -9.95
N VAL A 70 9.22 -14.08 -10.28
CA VAL A 70 9.64 -15.14 -9.37
C VAL A 70 11.16 -15.23 -9.27
N SER A 71 11.89 -15.12 -10.37
CA SER A 71 13.36 -15.27 -10.40
C SER A 71 14.13 -14.07 -9.84
N MET A 72 13.50 -12.90 -9.70
CA MET A 72 14.07 -11.76 -8.94
C MET A 72 14.46 -12.17 -7.51
N LYS A 73 13.76 -13.14 -6.94
CA LYS A 73 14.06 -13.75 -5.64
C LYS A 73 15.46 -14.35 -5.55
N ASP A 74 15.84 -15.16 -6.54
CA ASP A 74 17.06 -15.96 -6.47
C ASP A 74 18.31 -15.09 -6.55
N LYS A 75 18.23 -13.95 -7.27
CA LYS A 75 19.32 -12.97 -7.36
C LYS A 75 19.45 -12.10 -6.11
N SER A 76 18.36 -11.87 -5.38
CA SER A 76 18.36 -11.09 -4.14
C SER A 76 19.06 -11.84 -2.98
N LEU A 77 19.03 -13.17 -2.99
CA LEU A 77 19.65 -14.02 -1.98
C LEU A 77 21.18 -14.18 -2.14
N ASP A 78 21.72 -13.95 -3.35
CA ASP A 78 23.12 -14.26 -3.68
C ASP A 78 24.10 -13.07 -3.55
N LEU A 79 23.64 -11.86 -3.22
CA LEU A 79 24.51 -10.67 -3.20
C LEU A 79 24.53 -9.94 -1.84
N PRO A 80 25.55 -10.15 -1.00
CA PRO A 80 25.86 -9.21 0.06
C PRO A 80 26.41 -7.95 -0.62
N THR A 81 25.79 -6.79 -0.39
CA THR A 81 26.10 -5.48 -1.01
C THR A 81 25.79 -5.37 -2.51
N ALA A 82 24.50 -5.16 -2.83
CA ALA A 82 24.10 -4.57 -4.10
C ALA A 82 24.06 -3.04 -3.95
N THR A 83 25.15 -2.38 -4.34
CA THR A 83 25.14 -0.97 -4.73
C THR A 83 24.00 -0.71 -5.71
N THR A 84 23.32 0.43 -5.58
CA THR A 84 22.35 1.17 -6.45
C THR A 84 22.32 0.89 -7.97
N ALA A 85 22.40 -0.37 -8.39
CA ALA A 85 22.25 -0.84 -9.75
C ALA A 85 20.79 -1.28 -9.90
N GLY A 86 19.98 -0.31 -10.31
CA GLY A 86 18.53 -0.38 -10.27
C GLY A 86 17.91 -1.61 -10.91
N LEU A 87 16.72 -1.90 -10.38
CA LEU A 87 15.54 -2.55 -10.94
C LEU A 87 15.46 -2.54 -12.48
N SER A 88 16.39 -3.21 -13.17
CA SER A 88 16.41 -3.24 -14.63
C SER A 88 15.50 -4.38 -15.07
N MET A 89 14.25 -4.01 -15.34
CA MET A 89 13.34 -4.89 -16.08
C MET A 89 14.00 -5.31 -17.38
N PRO A 90 13.95 -6.61 -17.77
CA PRO A 90 14.66 -7.07 -18.96
C PRO A 90 14.23 -6.27 -20.20
N PRO A 91 15.12 -5.46 -20.83
CA PRO A 91 14.71 -4.50 -21.86
C PRO A 91 14.09 -5.19 -23.08
N ARG A 92 14.58 -6.39 -23.40
CA ARG A 92 14.01 -7.25 -24.46
C ARG A 92 12.59 -7.74 -24.16
N LEU A 93 12.24 -7.90 -22.89
CA LEU A 93 10.89 -8.31 -22.49
C LEU A 93 9.94 -7.13 -22.63
N LEU A 94 10.34 -5.93 -22.17
CA LEU A 94 9.58 -4.69 -22.35
C LEU A 94 9.33 -4.38 -23.83
N GLU A 95 10.36 -4.49 -24.69
CA GLU A 95 10.21 -4.28 -26.14
C GLU A 95 9.21 -5.23 -26.80
N ARG A 96 9.09 -6.46 -26.29
CA ARG A 96 8.12 -7.44 -26.77
C ARG A 96 6.73 -7.15 -26.22
N LEU A 97 6.65 -6.67 -24.98
CA LEU A 97 5.41 -6.38 -24.29
C LEU A 97 4.66 -5.23 -24.96
N VAL A 98 5.39 -4.20 -25.40
CA VAL A 98 4.85 -3.07 -26.18
C VAL A 98 4.22 -3.50 -27.52
N ARG A 99 4.53 -4.70 -28.03
CA ARG A 99 3.96 -5.23 -29.28
C ARG A 99 2.67 -6.03 -29.10
N GLU A 100 2.30 -6.33 -27.85
CA GLU A 100 1.06 -7.03 -27.53
C GLU A 100 -0.14 -6.08 -27.58
N ASP A 101 -1.34 -6.63 -27.39
CA ASP A 101 -2.52 -5.79 -27.18
C ASP A 101 -2.40 -4.96 -25.88
N ALA A 102 -3.13 -3.84 -25.82
CA ALA A 102 -3.03 -2.89 -24.71
C ALA A 102 -3.25 -3.56 -23.34
N PHE A 103 -4.24 -4.45 -23.23
CA PHE A 103 -4.56 -5.10 -21.96
C PHE A 103 -3.44 -6.05 -21.51
N THR A 104 -2.94 -6.89 -22.41
CA THR A 104 -1.80 -7.78 -22.12
C THR A 104 -0.53 -7.00 -21.76
N SER A 105 -0.28 -5.89 -22.48
CA SER A 105 0.85 -5.00 -22.22
C SER A 105 0.76 -4.36 -20.82
N ASP A 106 -0.42 -3.83 -20.46
CA ASP A 106 -0.67 -3.21 -19.17
C ASP A 106 -0.52 -4.21 -18.02
N VAL A 107 -1.10 -5.42 -18.17
CA VAL A 107 -0.96 -6.51 -17.19
C VAL A 107 0.50 -6.91 -17.01
N GLY A 108 1.24 -7.12 -18.10
CA GLY A 108 2.65 -7.51 -18.03
C GLY A 108 3.51 -6.43 -17.37
N SER A 109 3.21 -5.15 -17.63
CA SER A 109 3.97 -4.02 -17.08
C SER A 109 3.70 -3.88 -15.59
N ALA A 110 2.42 -3.88 -15.18
CA ALA A 110 2.04 -3.84 -13.78
C ALA A 110 2.57 -5.04 -12.99
N LEU A 111 2.59 -6.24 -13.60
CA LEU A 111 3.13 -7.44 -12.98
C LEU A 111 4.63 -7.34 -12.71
N LEU A 112 5.40 -6.86 -13.70
CA LEU A 112 6.85 -6.67 -13.58
C LEU A 112 7.19 -5.66 -12.47
N SER A 113 6.47 -4.55 -12.42
CA SER A 113 6.57 -3.54 -11.37
C SER A 113 6.30 -4.10 -9.97
N ILE A 114 5.16 -4.78 -9.80
CA ILE A 114 4.78 -5.37 -8.51
C ILE A 114 5.75 -6.48 -8.09
N GLY A 115 6.30 -7.23 -9.04
CA GLY A 115 7.29 -8.27 -8.78
C GLY A 115 8.49 -7.77 -8.00
N SER A 116 8.96 -6.54 -8.28
CA SER A 116 10.08 -5.96 -7.54
C SER A 116 9.77 -5.59 -6.09
N VAL A 117 8.52 -5.27 -5.76
CA VAL A 117 8.13 -4.81 -4.40
C VAL A 117 8.46 -5.84 -3.33
N PHE A 118 8.29 -7.13 -3.65
CA PHE A 118 8.51 -8.24 -2.72
C PHE A 118 9.98 -8.44 -2.31
N TYR A 119 10.92 -7.88 -3.06
CA TYR A 119 12.36 -8.09 -2.86
C TYR A 119 13.13 -6.80 -2.64
N THR A 120 12.42 -5.68 -2.56
CA THR A 120 12.99 -4.35 -2.35
C THR A 120 12.54 -3.84 -0.98
N PRO A 121 13.44 -3.24 -0.19
CA PRO A 121 13.09 -2.66 1.09
C PRO A 121 12.07 -1.52 0.92
N PRO A 122 11.13 -1.30 1.87
CA PRO A 122 10.12 -0.24 1.77
C PRO A 122 10.68 1.17 1.53
N SER A 123 11.88 1.46 2.02
CA SER A 123 12.57 2.74 1.79
C SER A 123 12.91 3.00 0.31
N GLU A 124 13.06 1.94 -0.50
CA GLU A 124 13.42 2.02 -1.92
C GLU A 124 12.22 1.84 -2.86
N TRP A 125 11.01 1.60 -2.35
CA TRP A 125 9.83 1.41 -3.18
C TRP A 125 9.53 2.60 -4.10
N ALA A 126 9.95 3.83 -3.75
CA ALA A 126 9.84 5.00 -4.61
C ALA A 126 10.50 4.81 -5.99
N ASN A 127 11.61 4.07 -6.05
CA ASN A 127 12.30 3.75 -7.30
C ASN A 127 11.41 2.87 -8.20
N ILE A 128 10.66 1.94 -7.62
CA ILE A 128 9.72 1.08 -8.35
C ILE A 128 8.60 1.93 -8.94
N VAL A 129 7.97 2.78 -8.13
CA VAL A 129 6.85 3.65 -8.56
C VAL A 129 7.25 4.53 -9.74
N SER A 130 8.41 5.17 -9.66
CA SER A 130 8.91 6.05 -10.73
C SER A 130 9.09 5.33 -12.08
N VAL A 131 9.51 4.06 -12.04
CA VAL A 131 9.65 3.21 -13.24
C VAL A 131 8.27 2.81 -13.78
N CYS A 132 7.27 2.63 -12.93
CA CYS A 132 5.90 2.31 -13.35
C CYS A 132 5.26 3.47 -14.13
N GLU A 133 5.38 4.69 -13.61
CA GLU A 133 4.78 5.88 -14.22
C GLU A 133 5.30 6.15 -15.64
N ALA A 134 6.57 5.85 -15.90
CA ALA A 134 7.15 5.97 -17.23
C ALA A 134 6.53 5.01 -18.26
N HIS A 135 5.78 3.99 -17.80
CA HIS A 135 5.31 2.88 -18.61
C HIS A 135 3.78 2.69 -18.60
N LEU A 136 3.02 3.38 -17.76
CA LEU A 136 1.55 3.35 -17.83
C LEU A 136 1.03 4.27 -18.95
N PRO A 137 0.22 3.76 -19.90
CA PRO A 137 -0.39 4.61 -20.92
C PRO A 137 -1.48 5.52 -20.33
N GLU A 138 -1.56 6.76 -20.85
CA GLU A 138 -2.55 7.79 -20.48
C GLU A 138 -4.02 7.31 -20.53
N SER A 139 -4.32 6.24 -21.28
CA SER A 139 -5.66 5.67 -21.40
C SER A 139 -6.19 5.02 -20.12
N VAL A 140 -5.32 4.57 -19.21
CA VAL A 140 -5.73 4.03 -17.89
C VAL A 140 -6.02 5.17 -16.90
N ILE A 141 -5.44 6.36 -17.14
CA ILE A 141 -5.50 7.55 -16.28
C ILE A 141 -6.86 8.26 -16.39
N SER A 142 -7.64 7.99 -17.44
CA SER A 142 -8.87 8.72 -17.74
C SER A 142 -10.12 7.83 -17.73
N SER A 143 -10.97 8.07 -16.73
CA SER A 143 -12.45 7.96 -16.76
C SER A 143 -13.18 6.85 -16.01
N ALA A 144 -12.51 5.88 -15.39
CA ALA A 144 -13.22 4.93 -14.54
C ALA A 144 -12.33 4.31 -13.47
N GLY A 145 -12.72 4.38 -12.20
CA GLY A 145 -11.98 3.72 -11.11
C GLY A 145 -11.85 2.21 -11.32
N PHE A 146 -11.16 1.53 -10.38
CA PHE A 146 -10.85 0.09 -10.43
C PHE A 146 -12.02 -0.83 -10.81
N GLU A 147 -13.27 -0.41 -10.62
CA GLU A 147 -14.46 -1.22 -10.91
C GLU A 147 -14.73 -1.51 -12.38
N LEU A 148 -14.31 -0.64 -13.31
CA LEU A 148 -14.48 -0.92 -14.75
C LEU A 148 -13.27 -1.63 -15.36
N THR A 149 -12.17 -1.74 -14.61
CA THR A 149 -10.98 -2.47 -15.03
C THR A 149 -11.21 -3.97 -14.86
N PRO A 150 -11.01 -4.79 -15.92
CA PRO A 150 -11.13 -6.24 -15.79
C PRO A 150 -9.92 -6.85 -15.05
N GLU A 151 -10.14 -8.00 -14.41
CA GLU A 151 -9.05 -8.82 -13.87
C GLU A 151 -8.22 -9.44 -15.01
N PRO A 152 -6.89 -9.60 -14.85
CA PRO A 152 -6.12 -9.42 -13.60
C PRO A 152 -5.60 -7.99 -13.34
N LEU A 153 -5.83 -7.05 -14.25
CA LEU A 153 -5.26 -5.70 -14.16
C LEU A 153 -5.80 -4.92 -12.95
N LYS A 154 -7.09 -5.11 -12.62
CA LYS A 154 -7.73 -4.48 -11.45
C LYS A 154 -6.95 -4.67 -10.15
N SER A 155 -6.67 -5.94 -9.80
CA SER A 155 -5.97 -6.25 -8.54
C SER A 155 -4.52 -5.75 -8.54
N LEU A 156 -3.84 -5.78 -9.70
CA LEU A 156 -2.49 -5.21 -9.83
C LEU A 156 -2.49 -3.70 -9.60
N LEU A 157 -3.37 -2.95 -10.29
CA LEU A 157 -3.42 -1.50 -10.12
C LEU A 157 -3.81 -1.09 -8.68
N ARG A 158 -4.69 -1.85 -8.02
CA ARG A 158 -5.00 -1.61 -6.60
C ARG A 158 -3.77 -1.80 -5.73
N LEU A 159 -2.98 -2.84 -5.96
CA LEU A 159 -1.73 -3.06 -5.22
C LEU A 159 -0.70 -1.97 -5.50
N GLN A 160 -0.57 -1.53 -6.75
CA GLN A 160 0.30 -0.40 -7.11
C GLN A 160 -0.09 0.87 -6.34
N LEU A 161 -1.38 1.20 -6.29
CA LEU A 161 -1.88 2.32 -5.48
C LEU A 161 -1.48 2.18 -4.01
N LYS A 162 -1.60 0.98 -3.42
CA LYS A 162 -1.19 0.75 -2.03
C LYS A 162 0.32 0.99 -1.85
N VAL A 163 1.15 0.55 -2.79
CA VAL A 163 2.61 0.75 -2.76
C VAL A 163 2.95 2.23 -2.86
N ASP A 164 2.34 2.97 -3.79
CA ASP A 164 2.55 4.40 -3.96
C ASP A 164 2.22 5.17 -2.67
N LEU A 165 1.06 4.88 -2.06
CA LEU A 165 0.65 5.51 -0.80
C LEU A 165 1.57 5.10 0.36
N ALA A 166 2.01 3.84 0.40
CA ALA A 166 2.94 3.35 1.40
C ALA A 166 4.29 4.09 1.32
N VAL A 167 4.80 4.34 0.12
CA VAL A 167 6.01 5.15 -0.11
C VAL A 167 5.84 6.51 0.54
N CYS A 168 4.76 7.24 0.26
CA CYS A 168 4.52 8.56 0.83
C CYS A 168 4.60 8.56 2.37
N ILE A 169 4.04 7.52 3.00
CA ILE A 169 4.03 7.39 4.46
C ILE A 169 5.44 7.09 5.01
N VAL A 170 6.21 6.23 4.32
CA VAL A 170 7.54 5.79 4.79
C VAL A 170 8.57 6.90 4.66
N ILE A 171 8.63 7.57 3.51
CA ILE A 171 9.66 8.59 3.21
C ILE A 171 9.18 10.03 3.43
N ASP A 172 7.89 10.27 3.72
CA ASP A 172 7.29 11.60 3.92
C ASP A 172 7.39 12.52 2.68
N GLU A 173 7.31 11.92 1.49
CA GLU A 173 7.38 12.60 0.19
C GLU A 173 6.00 12.59 -0.52
N PRO A 174 5.73 13.52 -1.46
CA PRO A 174 4.46 13.58 -2.17
C PRO A 174 4.15 12.26 -2.90
N PRO A 175 2.87 11.86 -2.97
CA PRO A 175 2.46 10.81 -3.90
C PRO A 175 2.73 11.24 -5.33
N SER A 176 2.80 10.28 -6.24
CA SER A 176 3.00 10.67 -7.63
C SER A 176 1.87 11.53 -8.16
N ALA A 177 2.22 12.46 -9.05
CA ALA A 177 1.24 13.37 -9.64
C ALA A 177 0.20 12.62 -10.50
N SER A 178 0.56 11.43 -10.98
CA SER A 178 -0.26 10.55 -11.82
C SER A 178 -1.11 9.55 -11.02
N LEU A 179 -1.07 9.61 -9.67
CA LEU A 179 -1.80 8.69 -8.79
C LEU A 179 -3.30 8.63 -9.13
N ILE A 180 -3.74 7.45 -9.58
CA ILE A 180 -5.15 7.19 -9.89
C ILE A 180 -5.89 6.92 -8.59
N ILE A 181 -6.75 7.87 -8.19
CA ILE A 181 -7.61 7.73 -7.02
C ILE A 181 -8.98 7.19 -7.49
N PRO A 182 -9.47 6.07 -6.93
CA PRO A 182 -10.79 5.56 -7.29
C PRO A 182 -11.89 6.56 -6.95
N SER A 183 -12.86 6.73 -7.86
CA SER A 183 -14.05 7.54 -7.56
C SER A 183 -14.95 6.80 -6.59
N VAL A 184 -15.18 7.42 -5.42
CA VAL A 184 -16.02 6.86 -4.35
C VAL A 184 -17.52 6.86 -4.72
N ASP A 185 -17.92 7.73 -5.64
CA ASP A 185 -19.34 7.98 -5.98
C ASP A 185 -20.02 6.84 -6.77
N MET A 186 -19.27 5.84 -7.25
CA MET A 186 -19.84 4.64 -7.88
C MET A 186 -19.95 3.41 -6.96
N VAL A 187 -19.49 3.48 -5.70
CA VAL A 187 -19.59 2.35 -4.75
C VAL A 187 -20.98 2.33 -4.11
N LEU A 188 -21.99 2.08 -4.96
CA LEU A 188 -23.38 1.90 -4.59
C LEU A 188 -23.59 0.52 -3.92
N ASN A 189 -24.17 0.57 -2.72
CA ASN A 189 -25.22 -0.35 -2.23
C ASN A 189 -24.91 -1.61 -1.40
N ASP A 190 -23.68 -1.89 -0.96
CA ASP A 190 -23.50 -2.88 0.12
C ASP A 190 -22.69 -2.30 1.29
N ILE A 191 -23.43 -1.80 2.29
CA ILE A 191 -22.86 -1.31 3.56
C ILE A 191 -22.06 -2.43 4.27
N ASP A 192 -22.32 -3.69 3.92
CA ASP A 192 -21.76 -4.87 4.57
C ASP A 192 -20.63 -5.54 3.77
N ASP A 193 -20.25 -4.97 2.61
CA ASP A 193 -19.13 -5.45 1.80
C ASP A 193 -17.78 -4.92 2.33
N SER A 194 -16.90 -5.86 2.68
CA SER A 194 -15.62 -5.56 3.30
C SER A 194 -14.66 -4.83 2.35
N LEU A 195 -14.69 -5.21 1.07
CA LEU A 195 -13.82 -4.62 0.06
C LEU A 195 -14.20 -3.17 -0.23
N ALA A 196 -15.49 -2.91 -0.47
CA ALA A 196 -16.02 -1.57 -0.65
C ALA A 196 -15.68 -0.65 0.54
N SER A 197 -15.76 -1.18 1.76
CA SER A 197 -15.40 -0.44 2.97
C SER A 197 -13.92 -0.09 3.01
N TYR A 198 -13.04 -1.04 2.67
CA TYR A 198 -11.59 -0.82 2.60
C TYR A 198 -11.22 0.19 1.49
N ASP A 199 -11.83 0.09 0.31
CA ASP A 199 -11.59 1.02 -0.80
C ASP A 199 -11.94 2.47 -0.42
N ARG A 200 -13.03 2.68 0.32
CA ARG A 200 -13.38 4.00 0.85
C ARG A 200 -12.29 4.55 1.77
N CYS A 201 -11.71 3.70 2.62
CA CYS A 201 -10.59 4.07 3.48
C CYS A 201 -9.36 4.43 2.65
N LEU A 202 -9.02 3.62 1.65
CA LEU A 202 -7.88 3.83 0.77
C LEU A 202 -8.01 5.14 -0.02
N CYS A 203 -9.21 5.44 -0.52
CA CYS A 203 -9.51 6.71 -1.18
C CYS A 203 -9.36 7.90 -0.22
N CYS A 204 -9.82 7.77 1.02
CA CYS A 204 -9.66 8.82 2.02
C CYS A 204 -8.18 9.10 2.32
N LEU A 205 -7.36 8.05 2.42
CA LEU A 205 -5.91 8.18 2.59
C LEU A 205 -5.26 8.89 1.40
N ALA A 206 -5.56 8.45 0.17
CA ALA A 206 -5.01 9.03 -1.04
C ALA A 206 -5.34 10.53 -1.18
N LEU A 207 -6.60 10.90 -0.92
CA LEU A 207 -7.04 12.29 -0.95
C LEU A 207 -6.38 13.12 0.16
N SER A 208 -6.17 12.54 1.35
CA SER A 208 -5.50 13.20 2.47
C SER A 208 -4.04 13.50 2.15
N LEU A 209 -3.30 12.51 1.64
CA LEU A 209 -1.90 12.69 1.22
C LEU A 209 -1.79 13.72 0.09
N ARG A 210 -2.65 13.63 -0.93
CA ARG A 210 -2.66 14.60 -2.04
C ARG A 210 -2.93 16.03 -1.54
N LEU A 211 -3.94 16.22 -0.69
CA LEU A 211 -4.26 17.53 -0.12
C LEU A 211 -3.06 18.10 0.67
N ILE A 212 -2.44 17.29 1.53
CA ILE A 212 -1.35 17.74 2.38
C ILE A 212 -0.12 18.11 1.54
N HIS A 213 0.33 17.23 0.65
CA HIS A 213 1.57 17.43 -0.08
C HIS A 213 1.47 18.38 -1.27
N PHE A 214 0.36 18.40 -2.01
CA PHE A 214 0.23 19.24 -3.21
C PHE A 214 -0.48 20.57 -2.98
N GLU A 215 -1.21 20.73 -1.88
CA GLU A 215 -2.00 21.94 -1.66
C GLU A 215 -1.61 22.66 -0.37
N ILE A 216 -1.63 21.97 0.77
CA ILE A 216 -1.42 22.63 2.07
C ILE A 216 0.06 22.95 2.31
N ILE A 217 0.99 22.01 2.14
CA ILE A 217 2.43 22.25 2.33
C ILE A 217 2.94 23.35 1.39
N PRO A 218 2.65 23.35 0.07
CA PRO A 218 3.06 24.42 -0.84
C PRO A 218 2.47 25.78 -0.44
N MET A 219 1.18 25.83 -0.08
CA MET A 219 0.51 27.04 0.39
C MET A 219 1.18 27.61 1.65
N LEU A 220 1.49 26.77 2.64
CA LEU A 220 2.16 27.19 3.88
C LEU A 220 3.62 27.61 3.64
N SER A 221 4.25 27.04 2.62
CA SER A 221 5.63 27.35 2.22
C SER A 221 5.73 28.61 1.34
N GLY A 222 4.59 29.23 0.96
CA GLY A 222 4.55 30.41 0.11
C GLY A 222 4.75 30.13 -1.39
N PHE A 223 4.75 28.87 -1.81
CA PHE A 223 4.79 28.49 -3.22
C PHE A 223 3.38 28.56 -3.82
N HIS A 224 3.11 29.62 -4.57
CA HIS A 224 1.90 29.75 -5.36
C HIS A 224 2.19 29.26 -6.78
N GLU A 225 2.13 27.94 -7.01
CA GLU A 225 2.00 27.48 -8.39
C GLU A 225 0.67 28.02 -8.93
N SER A 226 0.76 28.83 -10.00
CA SER A 226 -0.38 29.28 -10.77
C SER A 226 -0.94 28.10 -11.56
N SER A 227 -1.55 27.15 -10.85
CA SER A 227 -2.35 26.10 -11.49
C SER A 227 -3.59 26.76 -12.05
N LEU A 228 -3.79 26.64 -13.36
CA LEU A 228 -4.99 27.05 -14.09
C LEU A 228 -6.21 26.32 -13.51
N GLN A 229 -6.82 26.87 -12.46
CA GLN A 229 -8.05 26.30 -11.92
C GLN A 229 -9.20 26.53 -12.91
N PRO A 230 -9.97 25.49 -13.26
CA PRO A 230 -11.17 25.66 -14.04
C PRO A 230 -12.18 26.50 -13.25
N VAL A 231 -12.73 27.52 -13.92
CA VAL A 231 -13.78 28.39 -13.42
C VAL A 231 -14.96 27.53 -12.97
N GLY A 232 -15.17 27.36 -11.65
CA GLY A 232 -16.37 26.65 -11.17
C GLY A 232 -16.40 26.14 -9.73
N SER A 233 -15.30 26.04 -8.98
CA SER A 233 -15.36 25.59 -7.58
C SER A 233 -14.20 26.14 -6.75
N HIS A 234 -14.42 27.31 -6.13
CA HIS A 234 -13.48 27.89 -5.16
C HIS A 234 -13.74 27.30 -3.75
N VAL A 235 -13.70 25.98 -3.61
CA VAL A 235 -13.67 25.37 -2.27
C VAL A 235 -12.26 25.59 -1.72
N SER A 236 -12.13 26.21 -0.55
CA SER A 236 -10.80 26.48 0.03
C SER A 236 -10.10 25.16 0.36
N GLN A 237 -8.76 25.15 0.34
CA GLN A 237 -7.96 23.99 0.74
C GLN A 237 -8.34 23.51 2.16
N TRP A 238 -8.69 24.46 3.02
CA TRP A 238 -9.15 24.18 4.38
C TRP A 238 -10.55 23.59 4.43
N ASP A 239 -11.48 23.98 3.56
CA ASP A 239 -12.79 23.32 3.46
C ASP A 239 -12.62 21.85 3.06
N ARG A 240 -11.71 21.55 2.13
CA ARG A 240 -11.36 20.17 1.76
C ARG A 240 -10.71 19.41 2.91
N TRP A 241 -9.87 20.07 3.70
CA TRP A 241 -9.33 19.50 4.93
C TRP A 241 -10.45 19.15 5.91
N PHE A 242 -11.41 20.06 6.14
CA PHE A 242 -12.56 19.80 7.02
C PHE A 242 -13.45 18.68 6.48
N GLU A 243 -13.65 18.61 5.17
CA GLU A 243 -14.40 17.54 4.54
C GLU A 243 -13.74 16.18 4.76
N LEU A 244 -12.43 16.05 4.48
CA LEU A 244 -11.70 14.81 4.71
C LEU A 244 -11.63 14.45 6.19
N TRP A 245 -11.43 15.43 7.06
CA TRP A 245 -11.48 15.23 8.51
C TRP A 245 -12.85 14.70 8.94
N HIS A 246 -13.93 15.31 8.46
CA HIS A 246 -15.30 14.86 8.74
C HIS A 246 -15.55 13.45 8.21
N ARG A 247 -15.05 13.11 7.01
CA ARG A 247 -15.11 11.74 6.46
C ARG A 247 -14.40 10.75 7.38
N CYS A 248 -13.21 11.08 7.89
CA CYS A 248 -12.50 10.27 8.87
C CYS A 248 -13.32 10.05 10.14
N MET A 249 -13.84 11.13 10.73
CA MET A 249 -14.59 11.05 11.98
C MET A 249 -15.90 10.27 11.81
N SER A 250 -16.64 10.54 10.74
CA SER A 250 -17.89 9.83 10.42
C SER A 250 -17.64 8.34 10.25
N TRP A 251 -16.56 7.97 9.55
CA TRP A 251 -16.20 6.57 9.41
C TRP A 251 -15.91 5.91 10.76
N PHE A 252 -15.17 6.54 11.67
CA PHE A 252 -14.95 5.95 13.00
C PHE A 252 -16.27 5.75 13.78
N GLN A 253 -17.27 6.62 13.62
CA GLN A 253 -18.57 6.43 14.28
C GLN A 253 -19.41 5.35 13.60
N ASP A 254 -19.51 5.42 12.28
CA ASP A 254 -20.51 4.72 11.47
C ASP A 254 -19.97 3.47 10.76
N ARG A 255 -18.69 3.12 10.95
CA ARG A 255 -18.08 1.97 10.26
C ARG A 255 -18.90 0.68 10.44
N PRO A 256 -19.01 -0.16 9.40
CA PRO A 256 -19.76 -1.41 9.44
C PRO A 256 -19.35 -2.31 10.60
N ARG A 257 -20.28 -3.17 11.07
CA ARG A 257 -20.02 -4.06 12.22
C ARG A 257 -18.81 -4.97 12.00
N LYS A 258 -18.63 -5.48 10.77
CA LYS A 258 -17.48 -6.31 10.38
C LYS A 258 -16.14 -5.56 10.42
N MET A 259 -16.17 -4.23 10.48
CA MET A 259 -15.01 -3.35 10.58
C MET A 259 -14.71 -2.91 12.01
N LYS A 260 -15.56 -3.27 12.99
CA LYS A 260 -15.32 -2.91 14.39
C LYS A 260 -14.47 -4.01 15.06
N PRO A 261 -13.55 -3.63 15.97
CA PRO A 261 -12.88 -4.59 16.81
C PRO A 261 -13.91 -5.34 17.68
N VAL A 262 -13.66 -6.62 17.94
CA VAL A 262 -14.47 -7.44 18.87
C VAL A 262 -14.17 -7.06 20.30
N LEU A 263 -12.90 -6.77 20.58
CA LEU A 263 -12.42 -6.28 21.85
C LEU A 263 -11.70 -4.95 21.61
N GLU A 264 -12.19 -3.89 22.22
CA GLU A 264 -11.54 -2.59 22.25
C GLU A 264 -11.10 -2.32 23.69
N SER A 265 -9.78 -2.29 23.89
CA SER A 265 -9.23 -2.13 25.24
C SER A 265 -9.28 -0.66 25.69
N SER A 266 -9.60 -0.44 26.97
CA SER A 266 -9.59 0.91 27.56
C SER A 266 -8.16 1.42 27.75
N ASP A 267 -7.98 2.73 27.57
CA ASP A 267 -6.69 3.43 27.79
C ASP A 267 -6.25 3.42 29.27
N GLU A 268 -7.13 3.04 30.19
CA GLU A 268 -6.92 3.11 31.65
C GLU A 268 -6.12 1.93 32.22
N ILE A 269 -5.87 0.89 31.43
CA ILE A 269 -5.20 -0.34 31.88
C ILE A 269 -3.82 -0.42 31.23
N SER A 270 -2.84 0.31 31.78
CA SER A 270 -1.43 0.15 31.43
C SER A 270 -0.78 -0.83 32.40
N HIS A 271 -0.60 -2.08 31.96
CA HIS A 271 0.19 -3.06 32.70
C HIS A 271 1.67 -2.94 32.28
N PRO A 272 2.63 -2.98 33.23
CA PRO A 272 4.06 -2.90 32.90
C PRO A 272 4.54 -3.97 31.90
N GLU A 273 3.88 -5.14 31.93
CA GLU A 273 4.17 -6.28 31.06
C GLU A 273 3.48 -6.20 29.69
N GLN A 274 2.56 -5.25 29.50
CA GLN A 274 1.79 -5.07 28.27
C GLN A 274 1.93 -3.62 27.77
N PRO A 275 2.95 -3.32 26.93
CA PRO A 275 3.24 -1.97 26.48
C PRO A 275 2.13 -1.35 25.61
N PHE A 276 1.21 -2.18 25.13
CA PHE A 276 0.06 -1.79 24.31
C PHE A 276 -1.20 -2.56 24.73
N PRO A 277 -2.29 -1.89 25.13
CA PRO A 277 -3.57 -2.55 25.31
C PRO A 277 -4.10 -3.02 23.94
N VAL A 278 -4.36 -4.31 23.79
CA VAL A 278 -4.62 -4.95 22.49
C VAL A 278 -6.07 -4.76 22.05
N ASP A 279 -6.26 -4.35 20.79
CA ASP A 279 -7.55 -4.42 20.11
C ASP A 279 -7.60 -5.67 19.24
N VAL A 280 -8.69 -6.44 19.31
CA VAL A 280 -8.84 -7.71 18.57
C VAL A 280 -9.80 -7.55 17.41
N TYR A 281 -9.35 -7.86 16.20
CA TYR A 281 -10.17 -7.87 14.99
C TYR A 281 -10.53 -9.28 14.54
N THR A 282 -11.58 -9.42 13.74
CA THR A 282 -12.00 -10.72 13.17
C THR A 282 -11.41 -11.03 11.81
N SER A 283 -10.81 -10.04 11.14
CA SER A 283 -10.25 -10.20 9.79
C SER A 283 -9.14 -9.21 9.50
N ALA A 284 -8.21 -9.60 8.62
CA ALA A 284 -7.16 -8.73 8.09
C ALA A 284 -7.75 -7.47 7.45
N THR A 285 -8.79 -7.61 6.62
CA THR A 285 -9.44 -6.47 5.94
C THR A 285 -9.97 -5.42 6.91
N SER A 286 -10.55 -5.87 8.03
CA SER A 286 -11.01 -4.96 9.08
C SER A 286 -9.84 -4.21 9.72
N LEU A 287 -8.79 -4.93 10.09
CA LEU A 287 -7.58 -4.35 10.66
C LEU A 287 -6.97 -3.30 9.72
N GLN A 288 -6.78 -3.67 8.45
CA GLN A 288 -6.21 -2.82 7.39
C GLN A 288 -7.05 -1.58 7.13
N ALA A 289 -8.39 -1.70 7.08
CA ALA A 289 -9.28 -0.55 6.91
C ALA A 289 -9.17 0.44 8.06
N ASN A 290 -9.13 -0.04 9.31
CA ASN A 290 -8.95 0.82 10.49
C ASN A 290 -7.57 1.48 10.51
N LEU A 291 -6.50 0.74 10.18
CA LEU A 291 -5.15 1.31 10.07
C LEU A 291 -5.09 2.42 9.02
N THR A 292 -5.66 2.17 7.85
CA THR A 292 -5.71 3.15 6.74
C THR A 292 -6.40 4.44 7.17
N MET A 293 -7.50 4.34 7.93
CA MET A 293 -8.22 5.51 8.44
C MET A 293 -7.48 6.23 9.56
N HIS A 294 -6.79 5.51 10.45
CA HIS A 294 -5.94 6.13 11.45
C HIS A 294 -4.75 6.87 10.83
N ILE A 295 -4.11 6.30 9.80
CA ILE A 295 -3.07 7.01 9.02
C ILE A 295 -3.65 8.25 8.36
N SER A 296 -4.82 8.16 7.72
CA SER A 296 -5.49 9.31 7.09
C SER A 296 -5.69 10.46 8.10
N ALA A 297 -6.16 10.13 9.31
CA ALA A 297 -6.31 11.10 10.38
C ALA A 297 -4.97 11.70 10.83
N VAL A 298 -3.91 10.89 10.96
CA VAL A 298 -2.57 11.38 11.32
C VAL A 298 -2.00 12.32 10.25
N VAL A 299 -2.14 11.97 8.97
CA VAL A 299 -1.73 12.78 7.83
C VAL A 299 -2.43 14.14 7.88
N LEU A 300 -3.75 14.18 8.09
CA LEU A 300 -4.49 15.44 8.22
C LEU A 300 -4.07 16.25 9.46
N LEU A 301 -3.85 15.58 10.60
CA LEU A 301 -3.44 16.23 11.85
C LEU A 301 -2.01 16.80 11.80
N SER A 302 -1.17 16.35 10.86
CA SER A 302 0.16 16.93 10.64
C SER A 302 0.10 18.42 10.28
N GLN A 303 -0.96 18.82 9.55
CA GLN A 303 -1.22 20.20 9.15
C GLN A 303 -2.56 20.70 9.71
N LYS A 304 -2.80 20.49 11.01
CA LYS A 304 -4.03 20.94 11.66
C LYS A 304 -4.18 22.47 11.61
N PRO A 305 -5.33 23.02 11.16
CA PRO A 305 -5.58 24.45 11.20
C PRO A 305 -5.55 24.99 12.64
N ARG A 306 -4.68 25.98 12.91
CA ARG A 306 -4.37 26.48 14.27
C ARG A 306 -5.56 27.16 14.99
N LEU A 307 -6.60 27.57 14.26
CA LEU A 307 -7.69 28.40 14.80
C LEU A 307 -9.02 27.67 14.95
N THR A 308 -9.07 26.35 14.71
CA THR A 308 -10.34 25.63 14.69
C THR A 308 -10.50 24.64 15.84
N ASN A 309 -11.58 24.81 16.60
CA ASN A 309 -12.07 23.86 17.61
C ASN A 309 -12.70 22.59 16.99
N ALA A 310 -12.51 22.33 15.69
CA ALA A 310 -13.12 21.22 14.97
C ALA A 310 -12.81 19.83 15.58
N THR A 311 -11.73 19.71 16.35
CA THR A 311 -11.37 18.47 17.06
C THR A 311 -11.96 18.38 18.47
N SER A 312 -12.60 19.44 18.99
CA SER A 312 -13.12 19.48 20.36
C SER A 312 -14.25 18.48 20.60
N THR A 313 -15.06 18.19 19.57
CA THR A 313 -16.12 17.18 19.60
C THR A 313 -15.58 15.76 19.73
N PHE A 314 -14.32 15.53 19.31
CA PHE A 314 -13.66 14.22 19.34
C PHE A 314 -12.30 14.30 20.02
N GLN A 315 -12.28 14.63 21.31
CA GLN A 315 -11.05 14.94 22.06
C GLN A 315 -9.90 13.95 21.85
N ARG A 316 -10.19 12.62 21.84
CA ARG A 316 -9.19 11.58 21.56
C ARG A 316 -8.80 11.49 20.08
N LEU A 317 -9.77 11.53 19.17
CA LEU A 317 -9.51 11.47 17.73
C LEU A 317 -8.73 12.70 17.25
N GLY A 318 -8.83 13.84 17.94
CA GLY A 318 -8.02 15.02 17.66
C GLY A 318 -6.53 14.89 18.00
N SER A 319 -6.09 13.78 18.62
CA SER A 319 -4.71 13.57 19.06
C SER A 319 -3.94 12.70 18.08
N ARG A 320 -2.90 13.29 17.48
CA ARG A 320 -1.98 12.56 16.58
C ARG A 320 -1.29 11.39 17.31
N SER A 321 -0.83 11.62 18.54
CA SER A 321 -0.19 10.59 19.36
C SER A 321 -1.15 9.44 19.69
N TRP A 322 -2.44 9.74 19.97
CA TRP A 322 -3.43 8.69 20.21
C TRP A 322 -3.61 7.78 19.00
N HIS A 323 -3.70 8.34 17.79
CA HIS A 323 -3.81 7.55 16.57
C HIS A 323 -2.58 6.66 16.33
N ILE A 324 -1.38 7.19 16.53
CA ILE A 324 -0.12 6.44 16.40
C ILE A 324 -0.08 5.28 17.40
N GLN A 325 -0.45 5.53 18.65
CA GLN A 325 -0.52 4.51 19.69
C GLN A 325 -1.61 3.46 19.36
N LYS A 326 -2.75 3.88 18.83
CA LYS A 326 -3.82 2.98 18.37
C LYS A 326 -3.33 2.07 17.24
N MET A 327 -2.62 2.61 16.26
CA MET A 327 -2.01 1.80 15.18
C MET A 327 -1.03 0.75 15.74
N ALA A 328 -0.14 1.13 16.65
CA ALA A 328 0.80 0.20 17.27
C ALA A 328 0.09 -0.94 18.02
N ARG A 329 -0.95 -0.63 18.80
CA ARG A 329 -1.79 -1.63 19.50
C ARG A 329 -2.44 -2.61 18.55
N MET A 330 -2.96 -2.12 17.43
CA MET A 330 -3.59 -2.94 16.40
C MET A 330 -2.58 -3.89 15.75
N LEU A 331 -1.37 -3.41 15.45
CA LEU A 331 -0.32 -4.18 14.80
C LEU A 331 0.24 -5.28 15.71
N VAL A 332 0.49 -4.98 16.99
CA VAL A 332 1.01 -5.96 17.97
C VAL A 332 -0.04 -7.01 18.35
N GLY A 333 -1.32 -6.63 18.35
CA GLY A 333 -2.41 -7.46 18.86
C GLY A 333 -3.03 -8.46 17.89
N ASN A 334 -2.67 -8.42 16.60
CA ASN A 334 -3.34 -9.19 15.54
C ASN A 334 -2.31 -9.87 14.64
N HIS A 335 -2.60 -11.13 14.27
CA HIS A 335 -1.71 -11.97 13.46
C HIS A 335 -2.50 -12.73 12.39
N PHE A 336 -2.81 -12.06 11.27
CA PHE A 336 -3.40 -12.72 10.10
C PHE A 336 -2.34 -13.06 9.06
N LYS A 337 -2.54 -14.14 8.30
CA LYS A 337 -1.61 -14.53 7.22
C LYS A 337 -1.56 -13.47 6.11
N GLU A 338 -2.71 -12.83 5.85
CA GLU A 338 -2.90 -11.83 4.80
C GLU A 338 -2.78 -10.39 5.34
N GLN A 339 -2.28 -10.20 6.56
CA GLN A 339 -2.22 -8.90 7.25
C GLN A 339 -1.32 -7.88 6.55
N TRP A 340 -0.16 -8.33 6.09
CA TRP A 340 0.97 -7.48 5.75
C TRP A 340 0.87 -6.85 4.35
N ASP A 341 -0.17 -6.09 4.08
CA ASP A 341 -0.25 -5.27 2.87
C ASP A 341 0.72 -4.06 2.94
N PRO A 342 1.03 -3.38 1.82
CA PRO A 342 1.97 -2.24 1.82
C PRO A 342 1.61 -1.13 2.80
N ILE A 343 0.31 -0.85 3.00
CA ILE A 343 -0.16 0.20 3.91
C ILE A 343 0.09 -0.20 5.36
N VAL A 344 -0.12 -1.47 5.72
CA VAL A 344 0.17 -2.00 7.05
C VAL A 344 1.67 -1.96 7.35
N ILE A 345 2.51 -2.31 6.38
CA ILE A 345 3.98 -2.22 6.52
C ILE A 345 4.40 -0.75 6.76
N ALA A 346 3.87 0.18 5.96
CA ALA A 346 4.12 1.61 6.14
C ALA A 346 3.60 2.13 7.49
N ALA A 347 2.42 1.69 7.92
CA ALA A 347 1.83 2.03 9.22
C ALA A 347 2.74 1.60 10.38
N LEU A 348 3.32 0.40 10.30
CA LEU A 348 4.24 -0.14 11.29
C LEU A 348 5.53 0.67 11.36
N LEU A 349 6.17 0.90 10.22
CA LEU A 349 7.39 1.71 10.13
C LEU A 349 7.16 3.12 10.68
N PHE A 350 6.07 3.75 10.26
CA PHE A 350 5.68 5.08 10.72
C PHE A 350 5.42 5.10 12.23
N SER A 351 4.67 4.13 12.76
CA SER A 351 4.38 4.07 14.20
C SER A 351 5.63 3.84 15.02
N ALA A 352 6.48 2.91 14.59
CA ALA A 352 7.75 2.57 15.25
C ALA A 352 8.69 3.79 15.31
N LYS A 353 8.78 4.56 14.22
CA LYS A 353 9.57 5.79 14.12
C LYS A 353 9.17 6.86 15.15
N GLU A 354 7.90 6.84 15.56
CA GLU A 354 7.31 7.80 16.50
C GLU A 354 7.28 7.29 17.96
N MET A 355 7.72 6.06 18.23
CA MET A 355 7.81 5.53 19.60
C MET A 355 9.04 6.05 20.34
N SER A 356 8.84 6.57 21.55
CA SER A 356 9.91 7.04 22.44
C SER A 356 10.26 6.06 23.57
N HIS A 357 9.31 5.23 24.02
CA HIS A 357 9.52 4.30 25.13
C HIS A 357 10.11 2.96 24.67
N SER A 358 11.17 2.48 25.35
CA SER A 358 11.87 1.22 24.99
C SER A 358 10.93 0.01 24.93
N SER A 359 10.02 -0.14 25.90
CA SER A 359 9.07 -1.26 25.92
C SER A 359 8.12 -1.25 24.72
N GLN A 360 7.74 -0.07 24.23
CA GLN A 360 6.90 0.10 23.04
C GLN A 360 7.69 -0.16 21.76
N GLN A 361 8.95 0.27 21.71
CA GLN A 361 9.87 0.01 20.59
C GLN A 361 10.13 -1.49 20.44
N GLU A 362 10.46 -2.18 21.54
CA GLU A 362 10.73 -3.61 21.57
C GLU A 362 9.51 -4.45 21.18
N ALA A 363 8.31 -4.06 21.61
CA ALA A 363 7.08 -4.78 21.28
C ALA A 363 6.71 -4.76 19.78
N LEU A 364 7.22 -3.79 19.02
CA LEU A 364 7.01 -3.73 17.57
C LEU A 364 8.02 -4.57 16.77
N LEU A 365 9.16 -4.94 17.37
CA LEU A 365 10.20 -5.70 16.66
C LEU A 365 9.72 -7.05 16.08
N PRO A 366 8.96 -7.88 16.82
CA PRO A 366 8.45 -9.16 16.31
C PRO A 366 7.58 -9.00 15.06
N CYS A 367 6.86 -7.88 14.92
CA CYS A 367 6.04 -7.61 13.74
C CYS A 367 6.88 -7.54 12.45
N PHE A 368 8.11 -7.02 12.52
CA PHE A 368 9.00 -6.97 11.36
C PHE A 368 9.52 -8.36 10.97
N ASP A 369 9.78 -9.22 11.95
CA ASP A 369 10.14 -10.62 11.69
C ASP A 369 8.99 -11.37 11.01
N GLU A 370 7.74 -11.11 11.42
CA GLU A 370 6.55 -11.65 10.76
C GLU A 370 6.41 -11.18 9.31
N ILE A 371 6.65 -9.90 9.01
CA ILE A 371 6.68 -9.37 7.64
C ILE A 371 7.70 -10.13 6.80
N LEU A 372 8.95 -10.24 7.27
CA LEU A 372 10.01 -10.94 6.55
C LEU A 372 9.64 -12.40 6.30
N ASN A 373 9.06 -13.06 7.29
CA ASN A 373 8.67 -14.47 7.17
C ASN A 373 7.51 -14.68 6.20
N ALA A 374 6.48 -13.83 6.24
CA ALA A 374 5.27 -13.97 5.45
C ALA A 374 5.41 -13.45 4.00
N THR A 375 6.08 -12.31 3.81
CA THR A 375 6.11 -11.60 2.52
C THR A 375 7.45 -11.69 1.78
N LYS A 376 8.53 -11.99 2.52
CA LYS A 376 9.92 -11.93 2.04
C LYS A 376 10.47 -10.52 1.75
N ILE A 377 9.69 -9.48 2.05
CA ILE A 377 10.16 -8.10 1.97
C ILE A 377 11.31 -7.91 2.98
N PRO A 378 12.49 -7.44 2.54
CA PRO A 378 13.61 -7.21 3.44
C PRO A 378 13.33 -6.00 4.33
N MET A 379 13.57 -6.15 5.64
CA MET A 379 13.32 -5.11 6.67
C MET A 379 14.57 -4.73 7.47
N ALA A 380 15.73 -5.31 7.12
CA ALA A 380 16.93 -5.23 7.96
C ALA A 380 17.46 -3.79 8.08
N GLU A 381 17.46 -3.05 6.98
CA GLU A 381 17.91 -1.65 6.94
C GLU A 381 16.93 -0.74 7.69
N GLU A 382 15.63 -0.95 7.50
CA GLU A 382 14.57 -0.23 8.21
C GLU A 382 14.71 -0.40 9.73
N ILE A 383 14.92 -1.63 10.19
CA ILE A 383 15.11 -1.93 11.62
C ILE A 383 16.40 -1.27 12.14
N ALA A 384 17.50 -1.30 11.37
CA ALA A 384 18.74 -0.66 11.76
C ALA A 384 18.58 0.86 11.91
N ASN A 385 17.91 1.51 10.96
CA ASN A 385 17.60 2.93 10.97
C ASN A 385 16.69 3.32 12.16
N LEU A 386 15.67 2.50 12.45
CA LEU A 386 14.80 2.69 13.62
C LEU A 386 15.60 2.61 14.93
N ARG A 387 16.46 1.60 15.10
CA ARG A 387 17.29 1.45 16.29
C ARG A 387 18.25 2.61 16.48
N ALA A 388 18.91 3.07 15.41
CA ALA A 388 19.79 4.23 15.45
C ALA A 388 19.04 5.49 15.90
N ARG A 389 17.83 5.71 15.36
CA ARG A 389 16.96 6.83 15.76
C ARG A 389 16.57 6.75 17.24
N TRP A 390 16.14 5.59 17.73
CA TRP A 390 15.77 5.42 19.13
C TRP A 390 16.92 5.66 20.10
N GLN A 391 18.13 5.22 19.73
CA GLN A 391 19.35 5.49 20.51
C GLN A 391 19.67 6.99 20.59
N SER A 392 19.49 7.73 19.49
CA SER A 392 19.67 9.20 19.49
C SER A 392 18.71 9.88 20.45
N ILE A 393 17.42 9.48 20.45
CA ILE A 393 16.41 10.05 21.35
C ILE A 393 16.78 9.84 22.82
N GLN A 394 17.28 8.65 23.16
CA GLN A 394 17.68 8.31 24.53
C GLN A 394 18.93 9.06 25.01
N GLN A 395 19.80 9.51 24.09
CA GLN A 395 21.01 10.28 24.41
C GLN A 395 20.73 11.78 24.58
N ASP A 396 19.67 12.29 23.95
CA ASP A 396 19.23 13.68 24.07
C ASP A 396 18.40 13.96 25.35
N ASP A 397 17.95 12.91 26.05
CA ASP A 397 17.37 13.05 27.39
C ASP A 397 18.48 13.33 28.42
N PRO A 398 18.46 14.48 29.13
CA PRO A 398 19.49 14.77 30.12
C PRO A 398 19.48 13.70 31.22
N PRO A 399 20.64 13.26 31.73
CA PRO A 399 20.69 12.27 32.80
C PRO A 399 19.88 12.81 33.97
N SER A 400 18.85 12.05 34.36
CA SER A 400 18.09 12.30 35.58
C SER A 400 19.09 12.46 36.71
N LEU A 401 19.19 13.67 37.26
CA LEU A 401 19.91 13.93 38.50
C LEU A 401 19.30 13.03 39.56
N SER A 402 19.93 11.87 39.76
CA SER A 402 19.66 10.98 40.87
C SER A 402 19.85 11.81 42.13
N HIS A 403 18.74 12.20 42.76
CA HIS A 403 18.73 12.77 44.08
C HIS A 403 19.33 11.74 45.02
N GLY A 404 20.60 11.96 45.38
CA GLY A 404 21.20 11.35 46.54
C GLY A 404 20.48 11.84 47.78
N TYR A 405 19.64 10.97 48.35
CA TYR A 405 19.29 10.98 49.75
C TYR A 405 19.06 9.52 50.18
N HIS A 406 20.14 8.84 50.58
CA HIS A 406 20.38 8.49 51.98
C HIS A 406 21.77 7.89 52.19
#